data_AF-A0A948WZ15-F1
#
_entry.id   AF-A0A948WZ15-F1
#
_cell.length_a   1.000
_cell.length_b   1.000
_cell.length_c   1.000
_cell.angle_alpha   90.00
_cell.angle_beta   90.00
_cell.angle_gamma   90.00
#
_symmetry.space_group_name_H-M   'P 1'
#
loop_
_entity.id
_entity.type
_entity.pdbx_description
1 polymer ?
#
loop_
_entity_poly.entity_id
_entity_poly.type
_entity_poly.pdbx_seq_one_letter_code
_entity_poly.pdbx_strand_id
1 'polypeptide(L)'
;MDWYHAKRNIANLIRQGAAGSKKEKEDAVRQALNCLWLYDLNGLKELIARLNKQPEANHDKLKTAMGYLQRKMPNLTCYSLRKELNRTLSSATVEKYNDLLVAERQKHSIASWSLIGSNTQAQLQAAYFNGHLTDLCTNFDHIEWFKAA
;
A
#
# COMPACT_ATOMS: atom_id res chain seq x y z
N MET A 1 -1.92 4.76 0.25
CA MET A 1 -1.42 3.67 -0.62
C MET A 1 -0.51 4.26 -1.68
N ASP A 2 0.75 3.83 -1.78
CA ASP A 2 1.62 4.28 -2.87
C ASP A 2 1.19 3.71 -4.23
N TRP A 3 1.67 4.37 -5.30
CA TRP A 3 1.34 3.99 -6.67
C TRP A 3 1.85 2.59 -7.02
N TYR A 4 3.02 2.20 -6.51
CA TYR A 4 3.65 0.92 -6.85
C TYR A 4 2.79 -0.27 -6.40
N HIS A 5 2.34 -0.27 -5.14
CA HIS A 5 1.48 -1.31 -4.61
C HIS A 5 0.10 -1.31 -5.28
N ALA A 6 -0.49 -0.14 -5.53
CA ALA A 6 -1.79 -0.06 -6.20
C ALA A 6 -1.70 -0.63 -7.63
N LYS A 7 -0.70 -0.17 -8.41
CA LYS A 7 -0.40 -0.65 -9.77
C LYS A 7 -0.17 -2.15 -9.79
N ARG A 8 0.73 -2.66 -8.94
CA ARG A 8 1.12 -4.08 -8.91
C ARG A 8 -0.08 -4.98 -8.60
N ASN A 9 -0.86 -4.64 -7.58
CA ASN A 9 -2.01 -5.47 -7.18
C ASN A 9 -3.09 -5.49 -8.26
N ILE A 10 -3.51 -4.33 -8.77
CA ILE A 10 -4.54 -4.25 -9.81
C ILE A 10 -4.06 -4.93 -11.09
N ALA A 11 -2.83 -4.66 -11.55
CA ALA A 11 -2.31 -5.28 -12.77
C ALA A 11 -2.26 -6.82 -12.66
N ASN A 12 -1.85 -7.36 -11.51
CA ASN A 12 -1.80 -8.81 -11.31
C ASN A 12 -3.19 -9.44 -11.27
N LEU A 13 -4.14 -8.81 -10.56
CA LEU A 13 -5.51 -9.32 -10.47
C LEU A 13 -6.23 -9.26 -11.83
N ILE A 14 -6.09 -8.17 -12.57
CA ILE A 14 -6.69 -8.05 -13.92
C ILE A 14 -6.04 -9.05 -14.89
N ARG A 15 -4.71 -9.22 -14.86
CA ARG A 15 -4.02 -10.19 -15.75
C ARG A 15 -4.45 -11.63 -15.47
N GLN A 16 -4.67 -11.99 -14.21
CA GLN A 16 -5.16 -13.32 -13.81
C GLN A 16 -6.67 -13.47 -14.07
N GLY A 17 -7.43 -12.39 -13.99
CA GLY A 17 -8.88 -12.33 -14.14
C GLY A 17 -9.37 -12.32 -15.58
N ALA A 18 -8.73 -11.53 -16.44
CA ALA A 18 -9.15 -11.33 -17.82
C ALA A 18 -9.00 -12.60 -18.67
N ALA A 19 -9.99 -12.87 -19.51
CA ALA A 19 -9.94 -13.90 -20.54
C ALA A 19 -9.20 -13.41 -21.79
N GLY A 20 -9.05 -14.30 -22.78
CA GLY A 20 -8.50 -13.97 -24.09
C GLY A 20 -6.98 -14.09 -24.21
N SER A 21 -6.47 -13.59 -25.33
CA SER A 21 -5.07 -13.58 -25.72
C SER A 21 -4.21 -12.71 -24.79
N LYS A 22 -2.89 -12.91 -24.82
CA LYS A 22 -1.93 -12.09 -24.08
C LYS A 22 -2.11 -10.58 -24.35
N LYS A 23 -2.39 -10.22 -25.61
CA LYS A 23 -2.57 -8.82 -26.03
C LYS A 23 -3.83 -8.20 -25.42
N GLU A 24 -4.94 -8.93 -25.40
CA GLU A 24 -6.20 -8.48 -24.78
C GLU A 24 -6.06 -8.29 -23.26
N LYS A 25 -5.36 -9.22 -22.60
CA LYS A 25 -5.07 -9.10 -21.16
C LYS A 25 -4.18 -7.89 -20.85
N GLU A 26 -3.15 -7.65 -21.68
CA GLU A 26 -2.30 -6.47 -21.53
C GLU A 26 -3.06 -5.16 -21.75
N ASP A 27 -3.98 -5.13 -22.71
CA ASP A 27 -4.83 -3.97 -22.98
C ASP A 27 -5.78 -3.70 -21.80
N ALA A 28 -6.43 -4.74 -21.27
CA ALA A 28 -7.26 -4.64 -20.07
C ALA A 28 -6.47 -4.10 -18.87
N VAL A 29 -5.22 -4.54 -18.68
CA VAL A 29 -4.33 -4.01 -17.63
C VAL A 29 -4.02 -2.54 -17.88
N ARG A 30 -3.70 -2.13 -19.12
CA ARG A 30 -3.44 -0.72 -19.44
C ARG A 30 -4.64 0.16 -19.16
N GLN A 31 -5.84 -0.24 -19.59
CA GLN A 31 -7.09 0.46 -19.30
C GLN A 31 -7.29 0.61 -17.79
N ALA A 32 -7.13 -0.48 -17.03
CA ALA A 32 -7.28 -0.47 -15.58
C ALA A 32 -6.30 0.49 -14.88
N LEU A 33 -5.04 0.50 -15.33
CA LEU A 33 -4.02 1.39 -14.77
C LEU A 33 -4.26 2.85 -15.12
N ASN A 34 -4.80 3.15 -16.30
CA ASN A 34 -5.18 4.51 -16.67
C ASN A 34 -6.32 5.03 -15.79
N CYS A 35 -7.37 4.23 -15.59
CA CYS A 35 -8.45 4.58 -14.66
C CYS A 35 -7.91 4.83 -13.24
N LEU A 36 -7.06 3.92 -12.74
CA LEU A 36 -6.44 4.06 -11.42
C LEU A 36 -5.56 5.31 -11.31
N TRP A 37 -4.79 5.63 -12.35
CA TRP A 37 -3.92 6.80 -12.42
C TRP A 37 -4.69 8.10 -12.28
N LEU A 38 -5.84 8.20 -12.95
CA LEU A 38 -6.73 9.36 -12.97
C LEU A 38 -7.73 9.38 -11.80
N TYR A 39 -7.68 8.40 -10.89
CA TYR A 39 -8.68 8.20 -9.83
C TYR A 39 -10.10 7.98 -10.36
N ASP A 40 -10.24 7.49 -11.59
CA ASP A 40 -11.52 7.08 -12.15
C ASP A 40 -11.91 5.70 -11.63
N LEU A 41 -12.43 5.69 -10.41
CA LEU A 41 -12.87 4.46 -9.74
C LEU A 41 -14.11 3.86 -10.39
N ASN A 42 -14.94 4.68 -11.05
CA ASN A 42 -16.16 4.20 -11.69
C ASN A 42 -15.83 3.48 -13.00
N GLY A 43 -15.01 4.08 -13.87
CA GLY A 43 -14.53 3.42 -15.08
C GLY A 43 -13.75 2.13 -14.78
N LEU A 44 -12.98 2.11 -13.68
CA LEU A 44 -12.30 0.89 -13.23
C LEU A 44 -13.30 -0.21 -12.79
N LYS A 45 -14.36 0.13 -12.07
CA LYS A 45 -15.42 -0.81 -11.67
C LYS A 45 -16.16 -1.35 -12.89
N GLU A 46 -16.50 -0.48 -13.84
CA GLU A 46 -17.16 -0.86 -15.09
C GLU A 46 -16.31 -1.80 -15.94
N LEU A 47 -15.01 -1.51 -16.05
CA LEU A 47 -14.05 -2.40 -16.71
C LEU A 47 -14.03 -3.78 -16.07
N ILE A 48 -13.92 -3.86 -14.74
CA ILE A 48 -13.91 -5.14 -14.01
C ILE A 48 -15.25 -5.88 -14.22
N ALA A 49 -16.38 -5.17 -14.15
CA ALA A 49 -17.69 -5.76 -14.37
C ALA A 49 -17.85 -6.30 -15.79
N ARG A 50 -17.34 -5.58 -16.81
CA ARG A 50 -17.32 -6.01 -18.21
C ARG A 50 -16.48 -7.27 -18.39
N LEU A 51 -15.27 -7.31 -17.84
CA LEU A 51 -14.41 -8.49 -17.88
C LEU A 51 -15.08 -9.68 -17.19
N ASN A 52 -15.78 -9.44 -16.08
CA ASN A 52 -16.45 -10.49 -15.31
C ASN A 52 -17.67 -11.09 -16.00
N LYS A 53 -18.19 -10.48 -17.06
CA LYS A 53 -19.27 -11.05 -17.88
C LYS A 53 -18.75 -12.05 -18.92
N GLN A 54 -17.43 -12.12 -19.15
CA GLN A 54 -16.84 -13.06 -20.09
C GLN A 54 -16.89 -14.47 -19.50
N PRO A 55 -17.39 -15.49 -20.22
CA PRO A 55 -17.53 -16.85 -19.69
C PRO A 55 -16.20 -17.49 -19.27
N GLU A 56 -15.12 -17.20 -19.98
CA GLU A 56 -13.80 -17.79 -19.77
C GLU A 56 -12.94 -16.98 -18.79
N ALA A 57 -13.50 -15.92 -18.19
CA ALA A 57 -12.78 -15.10 -17.23
C ALA A 57 -12.64 -15.81 -15.89
N ASN A 58 -11.57 -15.50 -15.16
CA ASN A 58 -11.44 -15.94 -13.78
C ASN A 58 -12.20 -14.97 -12.86
N HIS A 59 -13.47 -15.31 -12.63
CA HIS A 59 -14.40 -14.50 -11.84
C HIS A 59 -13.92 -14.25 -10.40
N ASP A 60 -13.24 -15.22 -9.77
CA ASP A 60 -12.73 -15.07 -8.40
C ASP A 60 -11.65 -13.99 -8.30
N LYS A 61 -10.77 -13.90 -9.31
CA LYS A 61 -9.74 -12.87 -9.37
C LYS A 61 -10.33 -11.49 -9.63
N LEU A 62 -11.35 -11.40 -10.47
CA LEU A 62 -12.05 -10.14 -10.73
C LEU A 62 -12.87 -9.68 -9.53
N LYS A 63 -13.52 -10.60 -8.81
CA LYS A 63 -14.17 -10.33 -7.51
C LYS A 63 -13.15 -9.85 -6.47
N THR A 64 -11.98 -10.48 -6.43
CA THR A 64 -10.88 -10.06 -5.55
C THR A 64 -10.40 -8.64 -5.89
N ALA A 65 -10.31 -8.29 -7.18
CA ALA A 65 -9.97 -6.94 -7.64
C ALA A 65 -11.00 -5.91 -7.15
N MET A 66 -12.29 -6.22 -7.30
CA MET A 66 -13.37 -5.37 -6.81
C MET A 66 -13.31 -5.16 -5.29
N GLY A 67 -13.11 -6.24 -4.54
CA GLY A 67 -12.97 -6.18 -3.08
C GLY A 67 -11.72 -5.42 -2.63
N TYR A 68 -10.60 -5.56 -3.35
CA TYR A 68 -9.39 -4.78 -3.09
C TYR A 68 -9.67 -3.28 -3.24
N LEU A 69 -10.33 -2.88 -4.32
CA LEU A 69 -10.72 -1.48 -4.54
C LEU A 69 -11.58 -0.98 -3.41
N GLN A 70 -12.68 -1.66 -3.07
CA GLN A 70 -13.57 -1.24 -1.99
C GLN A 70 -12.83 -1.03 -0.65
N ARG A 71 -11.96 -1.98 -0.26
CA ARG A 71 -11.20 -1.87 1.00
C ARG A 71 -10.16 -0.75 0.98
N LYS A 72 -9.59 -0.45 -0.19
CA LYS A 72 -8.47 0.49 -0.32
C LYS A 72 -8.88 1.87 -0.84
N MET A 73 -10.13 2.04 -1.28
CA MET A 73 -10.72 3.30 -1.74
C MET A 73 -10.39 4.50 -0.84
N PRO A 74 -10.55 4.43 0.50
CA PRO A 74 -10.23 5.56 1.38
C PRO A 74 -8.75 5.97 1.36
N ASN A 75 -7.87 5.04 0.96
CA ASN A 75 -6.41 5.20 0.98
C ASN A 75 -5.81 5.44 -0.42
N LEU A 76 -6.63 5.38 -1.47
CA LEU A 76 -6.23 5.68 -2.83
C LEU A 76 -6.31 7.20 -3.05
N THR A 77 -5.42 7.73 -3.87
CA THR A 77 -5.35 9.15 -4.21
C THR A 77 -5.25 9.32 -5.71
N CYS A 78 -5.59 10.50 -6.23
CA CYS A 78 -5.33 10.84 -7.64
C CYS A 78 -3.83 10.94 -7.89
N TYR A 79 -3.28 9.93 -8.57
CA TYR A 79 -1.85 9.81 -8.80
C TYR A 79 -1.36 10.77 -9.89
N SER A 80 -2.18 11.05 -10.91
CA SER A 80 -1.90 12.10 -11.89
C SER A 80 -1.73 13.47 -11.22
N LEU A 81 -2.69 13.86 -10.38
CA LEU A 81 -2.65 15.14 -9.66
C LEU A 81 -1.45 15.21 -8.71
N ARG A 82 -1.15 14.13 -7.96
CA ARG A 82 0.05 14.09 -7.11
C ARG A 82 1.33 14.28 -7.91
N LYS A 83 1.42 13.70 -9.11
CA LYS A 83 2.56 13.87 -10.00
C LYS A 83 2.69 15.32 -10.46
N GLU A 84 1.59 15.93 -10.89
CA GLU A 84 1.55 17.35 -11.32
C GLU A 84 1.95 18.29 -10.18
N LEU A 85 1.54 17.98 -8.95
CA LEU A 85 1.89 18.73 -7.75
C LEU A 85 3.30 18.42 -7.20
N ASN A 86 4.12 17.66 -7.94
CA ASN A 86 5.46 17.21 -7.52
C ASN A 86 5.47 16.53 -6.13
N ARG A 87 4.38 15.82 -5.79
CA ARG A 87 4.28 15.04 -4.56
C ARG A 87 4.77 13.62 -4.79
N THR A 88 5.44 13.07 -3.77
CA THR A 88 5.96 11.70 -3.83
C THR A 88 4.83 10.69 -4.04
N LEU A 89 4.99 9.83 -5.05
CA LEU A 89 4.08 8.73 -5.39
C LEU A 89 4.49 7.40 -4.77
N SER A 90 5.71 7.34 -4.24
CA SER A 90 6.36 6.15 -3.72
C SER A 90 6.46 6.19 -2.20
N SER A 91 6.36 5.01 -1.58
CA SER A 91 6.72 4.77 -0.18
C SER A 91 8.22 4.47 -0.01
N ALA A 92 9.00 4.38 -1.09
CA ALA A 92 10.40 3.95 -1.07
C ALA A 92 11.29 4.76 -0.13
N THR A 93 11.03 6.06 0.06
CA THR A 93 11.77 6.86 1.04
C THR A 93 11.53 6.34 2.46
N VAL A 94 10.27 6.09 2.82
CA VAL A 94 9.88 5.54 4.12
C VAL A 94 10.39 4.11 4.28
N GLU A 95 10.27 3.26 3.25
CA GLU A 95 10.85 1.91 3.25
C GLU A 95 12.37 1.96 3.43
N LYS A 96 13.07 2.86 2.73
CA LYS A 96 14.53 2.99 2.84
C LYS A 96 14.96 3.47 4.23
N TYR A 97 14.22 4.39 4.84
CA TYR A 97 14.47 4.78 6.22
C TYR A 97 14.25 3.61 7.17
N ASN A 98 13.18 2.82 6.98
CA ASN A 98 12.97 1.61 7.76
C ASN A 98 14.09 0.59 7.56
N ASP A 99 14.54 0.37 6.32
CA ASP A 99 15.64 -0.54 6.00
C ASP A 99 16.96 -0.08 6.63
N LEU A 100 17.28 1.21 6.56
CA LEU A 100 18.47 1.79 7.18
C LEU A 100 18.40 1.65 8.69
N LEU A 101 17.25 1.92 9.29
CA LEU A 101 17.03 1.79 10.72
C LEU A 101 17.11 0.33 11.17
N VAL A 102 16.56 -0.62 10.40
CA VAL A 102 16.71 -2.06 10.64
C VAL A 102 18.16 -2.52 10.44
N ALA A 103 18.86 -2.04 9.40
CA ALA A 103 20.26 -2.37 9.16
C ALA A 103 21.17 -1.81 10.27
N GLU A 104 20.91 -0.60 10.75
CA GLU A 104 21.61 0.03 11.88
C GLU A 104 21.40 -0.76 13.17
N ARG A 105 20.17 -1.27 13.42
CA ARG A 105 19.89 -2.23 14.50
C ARG A 105 20.69 -3.53 14.35
N GLN A 106 20.72 -4.11 13.15
CA GLN A 106 21.31 -5.42 12.90
C GLN A 106 22.85 -5.43 12.85
N LYS A 107 23.48 -4.30 12.49
CA LYS A 107 24.95 -4.22 12.36
C LYS A 107 25.68 -4.44 13.68
N HIS A 108 25.01 -4.27 14.82
CA HIS A 108 25.62 -4.37 16.15
C HIS A 108 24.92 -5.29 17.17
N SER A 109 23.70 -5.83 16.90
CA SER A 109 22.98 -6.69 17.86
C SER A 109 22.59 -8.07 17.30
N ILE A 110 23.57 -8.95 17.09
CA ILE A 110 23.32 -10.31 16.59
C ILE A 110 22.49 -11.18 17.59
N ALA A 111 22.30 -10.78 18.86
CA ALA A 111 21.80 -11.72 19.89
C ALA A 111 20.97 -11.17 21.07
N SER A 112 20.08 -10.19 20.89
CA SER A 112 19.17 -9.76 21.97
C SER A 112 17.71 -9.80 21.56
N TRP A 113 17.11 -10.99 21.64
CA TRP A 113 15.71 -11.21 21.28
C TRP A 113 14.82 -11.13 22.52
N SER A 114 14.08 -10.03 22.65
CA SER A 114 12.75 -10.06 23.25
C SER A 114 11.79 -9.28 22.35
N LEU A 115 10.61 -9.87 22.08
CA LEU A 115 9.55 -9.26 21.25
C LEU A 115 9.16 -7.87 21.81
N ILE A 116 9.19 -7.75 23.13
CA ILE A 116 8.87 -6.54 23.88
C ILE A 116 9.94 -5.46 23.64
N GLY A 117 11.23 -5.80 23.77
CA GLY A 117 12.32 -4.83 23.59
C GLY A 117 12.36 -4.24 22.17
N SER A 118 12.10 -5.07 21.16
CA SER A 118 12.12 -4.65 19.75
C SER A 118 10.99 -3.67 19.40
N ASN A 119 9.78 -3.89 19.92
CA ASN A 119 8.63 -3.01 19.70
C ASN A 119 8.80 -1.67 20.44
N THR A 120 9.17 -1.72 21.72
CA THR A 120 9.34 -0.50 22.54
C THR A 120 10.44 0.40 21.97
N GLN A 121 11.54 -0.18 21.51
CA GLN A 121 12.63 0.59 20.90
C GLN A 121 12.22 1.21 19.54
N ALA A 122 11.41 0.50 18.74
CA ALA A 122 10.88 1.05 17.49
C ALA A 122 9.94 2.24 17.72
N GLN A 123 9.11 2.17 18.76
CA GLN A 123 8.21 3.25 19.14
C GLN A 123 8.98 4.46 19.65
N LEU A 124 10.00 4.27 20.49
CA LEU A 124 10.86 5.36 20.97
C LEU A 124 11.62 6.07 19.85
N GLN A 125 12.17 5.32 18.89
CA GLN A 125 12.84 5.92 17.73
C GLN A 125 11.86 6.64 16.79
N ALA A 126 10.68 6.07 16.54
CA ALA A 126 9.65 6.74 15.75
C ALA A 126 9.21 8.06 16.41
N ALA A 127 9.06 8.06 17.74
CA ALA A 127 8.80 9.28 18.49
C ALA A 127 9.94 10.30 18.37
N TYR A 128 11.20 9.85 18.44
CA TYR A 128 12.37 10.71 18.28
C TYR A 128 12.42 11.39 16.90
N PHE A 129 12.33 10.60 15.83
CA PHE A 129 12.42 11.15 14.47
C PHE A 129 11.22 12.01 14.08
N ASN A 130 10.06 11.80 14.69
CA ASN A 130 8.87 12.62 14.49
C ASN A 130 8.78 13.82 15.45
N GLY A 131 9.79 14.04 16.30
CA GLY A 131 9.81 15.17 17.24
C GLY A 131 8.88 15.04 18.46
N HIS A 132 8.32 13.85 18.70
CA HIS A 132 7.38 13.56 19.78
C HIS A 132 8.03 12.89 21.00
N LEU A 133 9.34 12.63 20.99
CA LEU A 133 10.01 11.97 22.11
C LEU A 133 9.93 12.81 23.39
N THR A 134 10.12 14.12 23.27
CA THR A 134 10.04 15.03 24.41
C THR A 134 8.64 15.00 25.03
N ASP A 135 7.59 15.05 24.21
CA ASP A 135 6.19 14.97 24.65
C ASP A 135 5.91 13.65 25.41
N LEU A 136 6.44 12.53 24.91
CA LEU A 136 6.34 11.21 25.56
C LEU A 136 7.10 11.14 26.89
N CYS A 137 8.22 11.87 27.02
CA CYS A 137 9.00 11.93 28.25
C CYS A 137 8.42 12.90 29.29
N THR A 138 7.62 13.90 28.87
CA THR A 138 7.08 14.94 29.77
C THR A 138 5.60 14.77 30.11
N ASN A 139 4.81 14.06 29.29
CA ASN A 139 3.40 13.78 29.55
C ASN A 139 3.16 12.28 29.76
N PHE A 140 3.10 11.85 31.03
CA PHE A 140 2.74 10.48 31.41
C PHE A 140 1.23 10.18 31.27
N ASP A 141 0.40 11.20 30.98
CA ASP A 141 -1.06 11.06 30.90
C ASP A 141 -1.55 10.48 29.56
N HIS A 142 -0.66 10.27 28.57
CA HIS A 142 -1.02 9.76 27.24
C HIS A 142 -0.77 8.25 27.03
N ILE A 143 -0.55 7.48 28.10
CA ILE A 143 -0.42 6.01 28.04
C ILE A 143 -1.80 5.32 27.83
N GLU A 144 -2.69 5.92 27.04
CA GLU A 144 -3.86 5.23 26.47
C GLU A 144 -3.52 4.62 25.10
N TRP A 145 -2.43 5.06 24.46
CA TRP A 145 -1.93 4.51 23.18
C TRP A 145 -1.26 3.13 23.32
N PHE A 146 -1.14 2.59 24.53
CA PHE A 146 -0.46 1.34 24.86
C PHE A 146 -1.36 0.25 25.44
N LYS A 147 -2.65 0.24 25.11
CA LYS A 147 -3.45 -1.00 25.23
C LYS A 147 -3.18 -1.87 24.00
N ALA A 148 -2.07 -2.60 24.06
CA ALA A 148 -1.74 -3.66 23.11
C ALA A 148 -2.85 -4.73 23.12
N ALA A 149 -3.28 -5.13 21.93
CA ALA A 149 -3.99 -6.39 21.69
C ALA A 149 -3.00 -7.57 21.79
#